data_AF-A0A3G9GEX3-F1
#
_entry.id   AF-A0A3G9GEX3-F1
#
_cell.length_a   1.000
_cell.length_b   1.000
_cell.length_c   1.000
_cell.angle_alpha   90.00
_cell.angle_beta   90.00
_cell.angle_gamma   90.00
#
_symmetry.space_group_name_H-M   'P 1'
#
loop_
_entity.id
_entity.type
_entity.pdbx_description
1 polymer ?
#
loop_
_entity_poly.entity_id
_entity_poly.type
_entity_poly.pdbx_seq_one_letter_code
_entity_poly.pdbx_strand_id
1 'polypeptide(L)'
;MLYPITGGSVQGVGGISGRVLPGGFDNYCQGSNGIGSMDARYALQLDDGAVLLVHNRGFLHFSTEGAALEAAGVWPIPAELYHCRCQPEIRTGAGRYQWVNHQLFVGTVHYPLAERVEIAIYRLA
;
A
#
# COMPACT_ATOMS: atom_id res chain seq x y z
N MET A 1 4.13 -15.01 0.79
CA MET A 1 5.57 -14.65 0.74
C MET A 1 5.72 -13.33 1.47
N LEU A 2 6.82 -13.12 2.18
CA LEU A 2 7.08 -11.84 2.84
C LEU A 2 7.85 -10.93 1.87
N TYR A 3 7.27 -9.79 1.51
CA TYR A 3 7.88 -8.78 0.67
C TYR A 3 8.41 -7.64 1.54
N PRO A 4 9.74 -7.45 1.64
CA PRO A 4 10.31 -6.38 2.46
C PRO A 4 9.98 -4.99 1.90
N ILE A 5 9.57 -4.08 2.78
CA ILE A 5 9.40 -2.66 2.46
C ILE A 5 10.70 -1.97 2.85
N THR A 6 11.48 -1.58 1.84
CA THR A 6 12.84 -1.04 1.98
C THR A 6 12.87 0.49 2.06
N GLY A 7 11.77 1.16 1.70
CA GLY A 7 11.66 2.62 1.76
C GLY A 7 10.64 3.16 0.76
N GLY A 8 10.67 4.47 0.55
CA GLY A 8 9.74 5.19 -0.32
C GLY A 8 9.52 6.62 0.14
N SER A 9 8.65 7.33 -0.57
CA SER A 9 8.23 8.71 -0.25
C SER A 9 6.74 8.78 0.01
N VAL A 10 6.30 9.72 0.83
CA VAL A 10 4.89 10.07 1.01
C VAL A 10 4.67 11.54 0.75
N GLN A 11 3.60 11.86 0.03
CA GLN A 11 3.14 13.22 -0.26
C GLN A 11 1.62 13.25 -0.11
N GLY A 12 1.07 14.35 0.40
CA GLY A 12 -0.36 14.49 0.62
C GLY A 12 -0.81 15.93 0.82
N VAL A 13 -2.13 16.10 0.83
CA VAL A 13 -2.78 17.40 1.03
C VAL A 13 -2.40 18.02 2.38
N GLY A 14 -2.46 19.36 2.47
CA GLY A 14 -2.14 20.06 3.72
C GLY A 14 -0.67 20.06 4.10
N GLY A 15 0.22 19.82 3.13
CA GLY A 15 1.67 19.83 3.33
C GLY A 15 2.21 18.57 3.99
N ILE A 16 1.54 17.42 3.82
CA ILE A 16 2.07 16.13 4.25
C ILE A 16 3.19 15.76 3.28
N SER A 17 4.41 15.62 3.80
CA SER A 17 5.58 15.16 3.07
C SER A 17 6.47 14.35 4.00
N GLY A 18 7.15 13.35 3.46
CA GLY A 18 8.02 12.49 4.24
C GLY A 18 8.50 11.26 3.49
N ARG A 19 8.95 10.27 4.25
CA ARG A 19 9.48 9.01 3.75
C ARG A 19 8.83 7.79 4.40
N VAL A 20 8.81 6.68 3.67
CA VAL A 20 8.57 5.35 4.22
C VAL A 20 9.88 4.88 4.87
N LEU A 21 9.80 4.42 6.11
CA LEU A 21 10.96 3.86 6.81
C LEU A 21 11.20 2.40 6.37
N PRO A 22 12.47 1.97 6.25
CA PRO A 22 12.79 0.57 6.03
C PRO A 22 12.37 -0.29 7.24
N GLY A 23 12.06 -1.57 6.99
CA GLY A 23 11.80 -2.56 8.04
C GLY A 23 10.34 -3.00 8.15
N GLY A 24 9.45 -2.42 7.33
CA GLY A 24 8.12 -2.96 7.10
C GLY A 24 8.14 -4.18 6.18
N PHE A 25 6.99 -4.84 6.05
CA PHE A 25 6.80 -5.94 5.10
C PHE A 25 5.34 -6.03 4.66
N ASP A 26 5.10 -6.67 3.53
CA ASP A 26 3.80 -7.17 3.09
C ASP A 26 3.79 -8.70 3.13
N ASN A 27 2.84 -9.28 3.86
CA ASN A 27 2.58 -10.71 3.86
C ASN A 27 1.57 -11.06 2.75
N TYR A 28 2.01 -10.88 1.51
CA TYR A 28 1.18 -11.18 0.35
C TYR A 28 0.97 -12.68 0.18
N CYS A 29 -0.28 -13.06 -0.02
CA CYS A 29 -0.70 -14.44 -0.28
C CYS A 29 -1.52 -14.48 -1.57
N GLN A 30 -1.04 -15.23 -2.56
CA GLN A 30 -1.81 -15.55 -3.76
C GLN A 30 -2.83 -16.64 -3.43
N GLY A 31 -4.12 -16.31 -3.53
CA GLY A 31 -5.19 -17.28 -3.38
C GLY A 31 -5.32 -18.19 -4.60
N SER A 32 -5.76 -19.43 -4.39
CA SER A 32 -6.04 -20.40 -5.47
C SER A 32 -7.22 -19.99 -6.36
N ASN A 33 -8.01 -19.01 -5.93
CA ASN A 33 -9.10 -18.38 -6.67
C ASN A 33 -8.62 -17.22 -7.57
N GLY A 34 -7.30 -17.01 -7.70
CA GLY A 34 -6.73 -15.91 -8.49
C GLY A 34 -6.76 -14.54 -7.80
N ILE A 35 -7.19 -14.46 -6.55
CA ILE A 35 -7.22 -13.23 -5.76
C ILE A 35 -6.02 -13.21 -4.81
N GLY A 36 -5.17 -12.20 -4.94
CA GLY A 36 -4.10 -11.92 -4.00
C GLY A 36 -4.61 -11.15 -2.79
N SER A 37 -4.17 -11.52 -1.59
CA SER A 37 -4.44 -10.76 -0.36
C SER A 37 -3.14 -10.11 0.14
N MET A 38 -3.19 -8.81 0.42
CA MET A 38 -2.11 -8.03 1.01
C MET A 38 -2.35 -7.82 2.51
N ASP A 39 -1.29 -7.90 3.31
CA ASP A 39 -1.27 -7.54 4.72
C ASP A 39 0.08 -6.90 5.05
N ALA A 40 0.14 -5.59 4.84
CA ALA A 40 1.36 -4.82 4.97
C ALA A 40 1.40 -4.03 6.28
N ARG A 41 2.57 -4.04 6.92
CA ARG A 41 2.85 -3.25 8.12
C ARG A 41 4.14 -2.47 7.93
N TYR A 42 4.07 -1.16 8.07
CA TYR A 42 5.21 -0.26 7.86
C TYR A 42 5.03 1.06 8.60
N ALA A 43 6.06 1.90 8.59
CA ALA A 43 6.06 3.20 9.22
C ALA A 43 6.42 4.30 8.21
N LEU A 44 5.83 5.47 8.40
CA LEU A 44 6.15 6.71 7.71
C LEU A 44 6.82 7.65 8.72
N GLN A 45 7.82 8.40 8.27
CA GLN A 45 8.35 9.55 9.00
C GLN A 45 8.14 10.80 8.15
N LEU A 46 7.34 11.72 8.67
CA LEU A 46 7.07 13.00 8.04
C LEU A 46 8.22 13.97 8.26
N ASP A 47 8.32 14.99 7.42
CA ASP A 47 9.41 15.96 7.42
C ASP A 47 9.43 16.81 8.71
N ASP A 48 8.29 16.95 9.40
CA ASP A 48 8.19 17.60 10.72
C ASP A 48 8.50 16.66 11.90
N GLY A 49 8.93 15.42 11.61
CA GLY A 49 9.36 14.43 12.58
C GLY A 49 8.26 13.50 13.09
N ALA A 50 6.99 13.73 12.74
CA ALA A 50 5.90 12.83 13.13
C ALA A 50 6.08 11.43 12.52
N VAL A 51 5.80 10.39 13.31
CA VAL A 51 5.83 8.99 12.87
C VAL A 51 4.40 8.46 12.80
N LEU A 52 4.04 7.91 11.63
CA LEU A 52 2.74 7.28 11.39
C LEU A 52 2.98 5.79 11.14
N LEU A 53 2.29 4.94 11.89
CA LEU A 53 2.27 3.50 11.67
C LEU A 53 1.11 3.17 10.74
N VAL A 54 1.36 2.31 9.75
CA VAL A 54 0.36 1.91 8.77
C VAL A 54 0.20 0.39 8.82
N HIS A 55 -1.05 -0.05 9.00
CA HIS A 55 -1.47 -1.42 8.73
C HIS A 55 -2.39 -1.40 7.51
N ASN A 56 -1.87 -1.84 6.36
CA ASN A 56 -2.57 -1.77 5.09
C ASN A 56 -2.96 -3.15 4.60
N ARG A 57 -4.27 -3.42 4.54
CA ARG A 57 -4.80 -4.68 4.02
C ARG A 57 -5.54 -4.44 2.73
N GLY A 58 -5.53 -5.41 1.82
CA GLY A 58 -6.21 -5.23 0.55
C GLY A 58 -6.23 -6.48 -0.30
N PHE A 59 -6.81 -6.32 -1.49
CA PHE A 59 -6.92 -7.39 -2.46
C PHE A 59 -6.42 -6.93 -3.84
N LEU A 60 -5.72 -7.84 -4.49
CA LEU A 60 -5.27 -7.74 -5.87
C LEU A 60 -6.06 -8.76 -6.69
N HIS A 61 -6.85 -8.26 -7.63
CA HIS A 61 -7.64 -9.07 -8.55
C HIS A 61 -7.01 -9.00 -9.93
N PHE A 62 -6.81 -10.15 -10.58
CA PHE A 62 -6.39 -10.21 -11.97
C PHE A 62 -7.58 -10.52 -12.88
N SER A 63 -7.54 -10.01 -14.12
CA SER A 63 -8.30 -10.63 -15.21
C SER A 63 -7.73 -12.01 -15.53
N THR A 64 -8.40 -12.79 -16.37
CA THR A 64 -7.87 -14.07 -16.87
C THR A 64 -6.50 -13.91 -17.53
N GLU A 65 -6.35 -12.87 -18.35
CA GLU A 65 -5.11 -12.53 -19.05
C GLU A 65 -4.02 -12.07 -18.06
N GLY A 66 -4.39 -11.23 -17.07
CA GLY A 66 -3.47 -10.82 -16.02
C GLY A 66 -2.94 -12.00 -15.21
N ALA A 67 -3.81 -12.94 -14.84
CA ALA A 67 -3.42 -14.14 -14.10
C ALA A 67 -2.48 -15.05 -14.92
N ALA A 68 -2.68 -15.14 -16.24
CA ALA A 68 -1.79 -15.89 -17.12
C ALA A 68 -0.39 -15.25 -17.20
N LEU A 69 -0.31 -13.91 -17.23
CA LEU A 69 0.95 -13.19 -17.18
C LEU A 69 1.67 -13.39 -15.84
N GLU A 70 0.94 -13.31 -14.72
CA GLU A 70 1.48 -13.57 -13.37
C GLU A 70 2.08 -14.97 -13.27
N ALA A 71 1.33 -15.99 -13.69
CA ALA A 71 1.78 -17.38 -13.67
C ALA A 71 2.99 -17.64 -14.57
N ALA A 72 3.17 -16.83 -15.63
CA ALA A 72 4.34 -16.84 -16.50
C ALA A 72 5.53 -16.04 -15.94
N GLY A 73 5.40 -15.41 -14.76
CA GLY A 73 6.42 -14.59 -14.13
C GLY A 73 6.57 -13.21 -14.76
N VAL A 74 5.58 -12.74 -15.54
CA VAL A 74 5.59 -11.42 -16.17
C VAL A 74 5.08 -10.38 -15.18
N TRP A 75 5.94 -9.44 -14.83
CA TRP A 75 5.62 -8.34 -13.93
C TRP A 75 6.44 -7.08 -14.29
N PRO A 76 5.88 -5.86 -14.24
CA PRO A 76 4.51 -5.53 -13.86
C PRO A 76 3.47 -5.96 -14.90
N ILE A 77 2.27 -6.29 -14.43
CA ILE A 77 1.12 -6.57 -15.29
C ILE A 77 0.51 -5.24 -15.77
N PRO A 78 0.06 -5.13 -17.04
CA PRO A 78 -0.65 -3.94 -17.53
C PRO A 78 -1.82 -3.54 -16.61
N ALA A 79 -2.00 -2.23 -16.38
CA ALA A 79 -2.93 -1.70 -15.37
C ALA A 79 -4.41 -2.03 -15.65
N GLU A 80 -4.76 -2.30 -16.91
CA GLU A 80 -6.09 -2.73 -17.35
C GLU A 80 -6.39 -4.20 -17.04
N LEU A 81 -5.37 -5.02 -16.72
CA LEU A 81 -5.50 -6.44 -16.45
C LEU A 81 -5.50 -6.78 -14.96
N TYR A 82 -5.47 -5.77 -14.08
CA TYR A 82 -5.64 -5.97 -12.65
C TYR A 82 -6.41 -4.83 -11.99
N HIS A 83 -6.94 -5.13 -10.80
CA HIS A 83 -7.54 -4.16 -9.91
C HIS A 83 -7.04 -4.40 -8.50
N CYS A 84 -6.41 -3.38 -7.91
CA CYS A 84 -5.85 -3.48 -6.56
C CYS A 84 -6.40 -2.37 -5.67
N ARG A 85 -6.96 -2.76 -4.54
CA ARG A 85 -7.57 -1.86 -3.54
C ARG A 85 -7.15 -2.25 -2.13
N CYS A 86 -7.01 -1.25 -1.28
CA CYS A 86 -6.58 -1.44 0.09
C CYS A 86 -7.34 -0.55 1.08
N GLN A 87 -7.19 -0.86 2.37
CA GLN A 87 -7.78 -0.18 3.52
C GLN A 87 -6.66 0.03 4.56
N PRO A 88 -5.93 1.16 4.48
CA PRO A 88 -4.90 1.46 5.47
C PRO A 88 -5.53 1.95 6.78
N GLU A 89 -5.24 1.24 7.86
CA GLU A 89 -5.37 1.79 9.22
C GLU A 89 -4.10 2.58 9.52
N ILE A 90 -4.25 3.86 9.89
CA ILE A 90 -3.12 4.77 10.16
C ILE A 90 -3.18 5.21 11.62
N ARG A 91 -2.07 5.07 12.33
CA ARG A 91 -1.96 5.42 13.75
C ARG A 91 -0.75 6.32 14.01
N THR A 92 -0.91 7.25 14.93
CA THR A 92 0.17 8.14 15.39
C THR A 92 -0.05 8.57 16.84
N GLY A 93 0.97 9.19 17.42
CA GLY A 93 0.91 9.76 18.77
C GLY A 93 0.10 11.05 18.84
N ALA A 94 0.16 11.74 19.99
CA ALA A 94 -0.44 13.05 20.15
C ALA A 94 0.20 14.09 19.23
N GLY A 95 -0.58 15.09 18.80
CA GLY A 95 -0.09 16.22 18.01
C GLY A 95 -0.92 16.48 16.75
N ARG A 96 -0.32 17.20 15.79
CA ARG A 96 -0.97 17.71 14.57
C ARG A 96 -1.71 16.62 13.78
N TYR A 97 -1.21 15.40 13.77
CA TYR A 97 -1.74 14.30 12.98
C TYR A 97 -2.67 13.37 13.74
N GLN A 98 -3.02 13.64 15.00
CA GLN A 98 -3.87 12.73 15.80
C GLN A 98 -5.21 12.42 15.12
N TRP A 99 -5.67 13.31 14.24
CA TRP A 99 -6.92 13.13 13.51
C TRP A 99 -6.95 11.81 12.75
N VAL A 100 -5.82 11.28 12.25
CA VAL A 100 -5.77 10.01 11.49
C VAL A 100 -6.22 8.81 12.30
N ASN A 101 -6.06 8.85 13.63
CA ASN A 101 -6.38 7.74 14.54
C ASN A 101 -7.89 7.40 14.57
N HIS A 102 -8.73 8.30 14.06
CA HIS A 102 -10.19 8.19 14.09
C HIS A 102 -10.81 8.37 12.70
N GLN A 103 -10.07 7.98 11.65
CA GLN A 103 -10.56 8.06 10.27
C GLN A 103 -10.52 6.69 9.60
N LEU A 104 -11.41 6.53 8.63
CA LEU A 104 -11.34 5.43 7.69
C LEU A 104 -10.67 5.89 6.40
N PHE A 105 -9.80 5.04 5.88
CA PHE A 105 -9.11 5.28 4.62
C PHE A 105 -9.32 4.11 3.68
N VAL A 106 -9.32 4.43 2.38
CA VAL A 106 -9.29 3.48 1.28
C VAL A 106 -8.18 3.88 0.32
N GLY A 107 -7.65 2.93 -0.43
CA GLY A 107 -6.59 3.21 -1.38
C GLY A 107 -6.72 2.44 -2.67
N THR A 108 -6.15 3.04 -3.71
CA THR A 108 -5.89 2.40 -5.00
C THR A 108 -4.39 2.14 -5.10
N VAL A 109 -4.04 0.91 -5.47
CA VAL A 109 -2.65 0.49 -5.61
C VAL A 109 -2.33 0.30 -7.08
N HIS A 110 -1.19 0.83 -7.51
CA HIS A 110 -0.61 0.64 -8.84
C HIS A 110 0.82 0.11 -8.74
N TYR A 111 1.22 -0.69 -9.71
CA TYR A 111 2.55 -1.27 -9.82
C TYR A 111 3.25 -0.74 -11.07
N PRO A 112 3.83 0.48 -11.03
CA PRO A 112 4.48 1.08 -12.19
C PRO A 112 5.77 0.35 -12.59
N LEU A 113 6.44 -0.32 -11.63
CA LEU A 113 7.66 -1.11 -11.83
C LEU A 113 7.57 -2.37 -10.97
N ALA A 114 8.43 -3.35 -11.23
CA ALA A 114 8.40 -4.61 -10.49
C ALA A 114 8.71 -4.43 -9.01
N GLU A 115 9.66 -3.55 -8.71
CA GLU A 115 10.15 -3.22 -7.37
C GLU A 115 9.50 -1.97 -6.76
N ARG A 116 8.45 -1.41 -7.38
CA ARG A 116 7.79 -0.18 -6.91
C ARG A 116 6.28 -0.32 -6.86
N VAL A 117 5.72 0.11 -5.73
CA VAL A 117 4.28 0.22 -5.52
C VAL A 117 3.92 1.68 -5.31
N GLU A 118 2.85 2.14 -5.95
CA GLU A 118 2.26 3.45 -5.73
C GLU A 118 0.86 3.29 -5.14
N ILE A 119 0.60 3.96 -4.02
CA ILE A 119 -0.67 3.87 -3.31
C ILE A 119 -1.26 5.27 -3.20
N ALA A 120 -2.39 5.49 -3.87
CA ALA A 120 -3.20 6.69 -3.66
C ALA A 120 -4.17 6.41 -2.52
N ILE A 121 -4.03 7.13 -1.40
CA ILE A 121 -4.84 6.95 -0.19
C ILE A 121 -5.84 8.10 -0.07
N TYR A 122 -7.09 7.75 0.22
CA TYR A 122 -8.21 8.66 0.37
C TYR A 122 -8.85 8.46 1.74
N ARG A 123 -9.14 9.56 2.42
CA ARG A 123 -9.96 9.56 3.63
C ARG A 123 -11.44 9.47 3.23
N LEU A 124 -12.19 8.56 3.84
CA LEU A 124 -13.64 8.53 3.69
C LEU A 124 -14.28 9.72 4.43
N ALA A 125 -15.36 10.27 3.86
CA ALA A 125 -16.08 11.42 4.39
C ALA A 125 -17.04 11.04 5.51
#